data_AF-A0A9P7JMZ2-F1
#
_entry.id   AF-A0A9P7JMZ2-F1
#
_cell.length_a   1.000
_cell.length_b   1.000
_cell.length_c   1.000
_cell.angle_alpha   90.00
_cell.angle_beta   90.00
_cell.angle_gamma   90.00
#
_symmetry.space_group_name_H-M   'P 1'
#
loop_
_entity.id
_entity.type
_entity.pdbx_description
1 polymer ?
#
loop_
_entity_poly.entity_id
_entity_poly.type
_entity_poly.pdbx_seq_one_letter_code
_entity_poly.pdbx_strand_id
1 'polypeptide(L)'
;MSLARARVLQRDILCQECCVDRHKCLPLHVINISTKWNGQYFERTSLKDIGLRVQLGHSDMTCACPVRGHTDFLVLHVNGIHRVNPQTACTRQVLEHFLLLTWSSKVSAFEYYQTLERLTDNTGISVPKSRYSAFMRMIREYRHILLLKRAGLQPGDLALHCPACPQPGINLPRGWETVDASLKFLYYLIIAMDANFCLKNRTQSSDSVDPGMHTGLAYFVANKPYSAHVLKFASQKDISTCSGFSTLAHAESKFSNGLRATGVRLCLCARHEFVRPKGVAIIPLLLLNVVISYNVACQWKINLFERMDWLPENMRIPVAFATTAFRFAIPKFHASAHEDSCAILHSLNLMPGVGRTDGEGIERNWVEINRVANSTKEIGPGAQHDTLDDHFGHHNWRKFVGLGLSLQKKLITAVKECDRQQAAFQEFNLAVGTSYENEWTAMVENWEVDKTQENPFINRERENLLEQNDSGSFVEAENTILWLPSSIDTSIWTSTCRDNIICIEEELRNTQCHDCLNKLRNVLRARVHLIKHRNRNTRGQRANTRAASVISRLDAKIKIIAKKYHTAHRCLIALRGPV
;
A
#
# COMPACT_ATOMS: atom_id res chain seq x y z
N MET A 1 -10.37 15.16 58.17
CA MET A 1 -10.97 15.37 56.84
C MET A 1 -10.04 14.81 55.78
N SER A 2 -10.49 13.86 54.96
CA SER A 2 -9.74 13.35 53.80
C SER A 2 -9.87 14.35 52.63
N LEU A 3 -8.74 14.79 52.07
CA LEU A 3 -8.67 15.79 50.99
C LEU A 3 -8.23 15.13 49.67
N ALA A 4 -8.79 15.58 48.54
CA ALA A 4 -8.54 15.11 47.17
C ALA A 4 -8.46 16.25 46.13
N ARG A 5 -7.69 16.09 45.04
CA ARG A 5 -7.36 17.16 44.07
C ARG A 5 -7.63 16.74 42.62
N ALA A 6 -8.28 17.60 41.82
CA ALA A 6 -8.63 17.35 40.41
C ALA A 6 -7.80 18.20 39.42
N ARG A 7 -7.69 17.77 38.14
CA ARG A 7 -6.78 18.42 37.14
C ARG A 7 -7.47 19.34 36.13
N VAL A 8 -8.67 19.02 35.65
CA VAL A 8 -9.15 19.59 34.36
C VAL A 8 -10.08 20.78 34.50
N LEU A 9 -10.65 21.05 35.69
CA LEU A 9 -11.54 22.20 35.87
C LEU A 9 -11.01 23.28 36.83
N GLN A 10 -10.11 22.96 37.76
CA GLN A 10 -9.35 23.91 38.59
C GLN A 10 -8.38 23.13 39.49
N ARG A 11 -7.28 23.75 39.93
CA ARG A 11 -6.24 23.14 40.80
C ARG A 11 -6.66 23.04 42.27
N ASP A 12 -7.96 22.95 42.55
CA ASP A 12 -8.52 23.08 43.90
C ASP A 12 -8.34 21.80 44.73
N ILE A 13 -8.07 21.99 46.02
CA ILE A 13 -8.08 20.92 47.03
C ILE A 13 -9.52 20.83 47.55
N LEU A 14 -10.17 19.69 47.31
CA LEU A 14 -11.54 19.40 47.74
C LEU A 14 -11.51 18.37 48.87
N CYS A 15 -12.55 18.31 49.70
CA CYS A 15 -12.73 17.12 50.54
C CYS A 15 -13.13 15.90 49.68
N GLN A 16 -13.00 14.70 50.24
CA GLN A 16 -13.35 13.47 49.55
C GLN A 16 -14.78 13.49 48.98
N GLU A 17 -15.75 13.96 49.76
CA GLU A 17 -17.16 14.04 49.37
C GLU A 17 -17.38 15.03 48.22
N CYS A 18 -16.85 16.25 48.32
CA CYS A 18 -16.93 17.24 47.24
C CYS A 18 -16.21 16.75 45.97
N CYS A 19 -15.12 15.98 46.10
CA CYS A 19 -14.44 15.39 44.97
C CYS A 19 -15.32 14.33 44.29
N VAL A 20 -15.97 13.43 45.06
CA VAL A 20 -16.92 12.45 44.52
C VAL A 20 -18.09 13.17 43.85
N ASP A 21 -18.67 14.18 44.50
CA ASP A 21 -19.83 14.93 44.02
C ASP A 21 -19.54 15.63 42.68
N ARG A 22 -18.40 16.33 42.58
CA ARG A 22 -17.94 16.99 41.34
C ARG A 22 -17.72 16.02 40.17
N HIS A 23 -17.41 14.75 40.47
CA HIS A 23 -17.12 13.73 39.46
C HIS A 23 -18.27 12.74 39.23
N LYS A 24 -19.44 12.94 39.84
CA LYS A 24 -20.62 12.08 39.62
C LYS A 24 -20.97 11.95 38.13
N CYS A 25 -20.93 13.07 37.40
CA CYS A 25 -21.21 13.11 35.96
C CYS A 25 -19.95 12.91 35.09
N LEU A 26 -18.78 12.73 35.69
CA LEU A 26 -17.49 12.57 35.00
C LEU A 26 -16.71 11.36 35.56
N PRO A 27 -17.25 10.13 35.46
CA PRO A 27 -16.71 8.96 36.14
C PRO A 27 -15.37 8.45 35.60
N LEU A 28 -14.98 8.88 34.39
CA LEU A 28 -13.72 8.51 33.72
C LEU A 28 -12.69 9.64 33.74
N HIS A 29 -12.92 10.63 34.59
CA HIS A 29 -12.02 11.75 34.74
C HIS A 29 -10.77 11.34 35.53
N VAL A 30 -9.61 11.74 35.04
CA VAL A 30 -8.35 11.50 35.75
C VAL A 30 -8.19 12.59 36.82
N ILE A 31 -8.46 12.23 38.07
CA ILE A 31 -7.96 12.99 39.22
C ILE A 31 -6.43 12.88 39.25
N ASN A 32 -5.71 13.90 39.70
CA ASN A 32 -4.25 13.88 39.63
C ASN A 32 -3.70 12.62 40.32
N ILE A 33 -2.58 12.12 39.81
CA ILE A 33 -1.78 11.00 40.35
C ILE A 33 -1.25 11.26 41.79
N SER A 34 -1.65 12.36 42.40
CA SER A 34 -1.66 12.61 43.83
C SER A 34 -3.05 13.18 44.10
N THR A 35 -3.88 12.64 44.98
CA THR A 35 -3.78 13.00 46.39
C THR A 35 -4.97 12.40 47.16
N LYS A 36 -4.81 11.32 47.92
CA LYS A 36 -5.49 11.25 49.23
C LYS A 36 -4.47 11.77 50.24
N TRP A 37 -4.81 12.80 50.99
CA TRP A 37 -3.93 13.21 52.09
C TRP A 37 -3.97 12.13 53.16
N ASN A 38 -2.82 11.46 53.39
CA ASN A 38 -2.70 10.45 54.43
C ASN A 38 -2.25 11.03 55.78
N GLY A 39 -2.03 12.35 55.86
CA GLY A 39 -1.48 13.03 57.03
C GLY A 39 -0.06 13.57 56.82
N GLN A 40 0.71 13.01 55.89
CA GLN A 40 2.11 13.37 55.65
C GLN A 40 2.40 13.73 54.20
N TYR A 41 1.85 12.95 53.27
CA TYR A 41 1.98 13.20 51.85
C TYR A 41 0.70 12.77 51.14
N PHE A 42 0.70 13.05 49.86
CA PHE A 42 -0.40 12.71 49.00
C PHE A 42 -0.15 11.37 48.31
N GLU A 43 -0.94 10.37 48.65
CA GLU A 43 -0.87 9.04 48.03
C GLU A 43 -1.78 8.93 46.81
N ARG A 44 -1.43 8.00 45.90
CA ARG A 44 -2.25 7.67 44.73
C ARG A 44 -3.58 7.05 45.16
N THR A 45 -4.68 7.53 44.59
CA THR A 45 -6.02 6.97 44.80
C THR A 45 -6.84 7.09 43.52
N SER A 46 -7.90 6.28 43.36
CA SER A 46 -8.83 6.38 42.25
C SER A 46 -10.19 6.94 42.68
N LEU A 47 -10.99 7.44 41.73
CA LEU A 47 -12.37 7.87 42.01
C LEU A 47 -13.18 6.76 42.70
N LYS A 48 -12.97 5.50 42.31
CA LYS A 48 -13.56 4.32 42.95
C LYS A 48 -13.14 4.17 44.41
N ASP A 49 -11.85 4.30 44.69
CA ASP A 49 -11.28 4.12 46.04
C ASP A 49 -11.73 5.21 47.02
N ILE A 50 -11.98 6.42 46.51
CA ILE A 50 -12.57 7.52 47.30
C ILE A 50 -14.10 7.47 47.38
N GLY A 51 -14.74 6.45 46.82
CA GLY A 51 -16.15 6.16 47.03
C GLY A 51 -17.09 6.46 45.86
N LEU A 52 -16.60 6.92 44.70
CA LEU A 52 -17.45 7.09 43.52
C LEU A 52 -18.05 5.74 43.09
N ARG A 53 -19.35 5.74 42.85
CA ARG A 53 -20.11 4.61 42.33
C ARG A 53 -20.81 5.06 41.05
N VAL A 54 -20.73 4.25 40.00
CA VAL A 54 -21.28 4.55 38.69
C VAL A 54 -22.43 3.60 38.41
N GLN A 55 -23.59 4.14 38.04
CA GLN A 55 -24.73 3.37 37.59
C GLN A 55 -24.82 3.46 36.06
N LEU A 56 -24.75 2.31 35.38
CA LEU A 56 -24.85 2.30 33.93
C LEU A 56 -26.30 2.59 33.51
N GLY A 57 -26.48 3.35 32.44
CA GLY A 57 -27.79 3.72 31.90
C GLY A 57 -28.55 4.80 32.69
N HIS A 58 -27.93 5.38 33.73
CA HIS A 58 -28.54 6.42 34.56
C HIS A 58 -27.54 7.57 34.68
N SER A 59 -27.90 8.76 34.19
CA SER A 59 -27.00 9.93 34.14
C SER A 59 -26.79 10.56 35.53
N ASP A 60 -27.85 10.59 36.34
CA ASP A 60 -27.96 11.29 37.62
C ASP A 60 -29.02 10.68 38.57
N MET A 61 -29.82 9.73 38.07
CA MET A 61 -30.85 9.05 38.86
C MET A 61 -30.29 7.85 39.62
N THR A 62 -30.83 7.61 40.82
CA THR A 62 -30.63 6.34 41.54
C THR A 62 -31.57 5.27 40.99
N CYS A 63 -30.99 4.18 40.50
CA CYS A 63 -31.73 3.00 40.07
C CYS A 63 -32.58 2.42 41.20
N ALA A 64 -33.87 2.17 40.94
CA ALA A 64 -34.80 1.56 41.89
C ALA A 64 -34.53 0.06 42.14
N CYS A 65 -33.77 -0.60 41.26
CA CYS A 65 -33.38 -2.01 41.38
C CYS A 65 -31.89 -2.18 41.04
N PRO A 66 -30.97 -1.70 41.89
CA PRO A 66 -29.55 -1.73 41.59
C PRO A 66 -29.01 -3.16 41.70
N VAL A 67 -28.57 -3.73 40.57
CA VAL A 67 -27.81 -4.98 40.57
C VAL A 67 -26.34 -4.66 40.82
N ARG A 68 -25.74 -5.35 41.79
CA ARG A 68 -24.33 -5.14 42.14
C ARG A 68 -23.42 -5.55 40.99
N GLY A 69 -22.64 -4.61 40.49
CA GLY A 69 -21.58 -4.85 39.53
C GLY A 69 -20.42 -5.68 40.07
N HIS A 70 -19.66 -6.31 39.16
CA HIS A 70 -18.41 -7.00 39.50
C HIS A 70 -17.37 -6.01 40.07
N THR A 71 -16.76 -6.37 41.20
CA THR A 71 -15.86 -5.50 41.99
C THR A 71 -14.60 -5.06 41.25
N ASP A 72 -14.08 -5.87 40.32
CA ASP A 72 -12.89 -5.57 39.52
C ASP A 72 -13.17 -5.24 38.05
N PHE A 73 -13.91 -4.14 37.82
CA PHE A 73 -14.23 -3.66 36.48
C PHE A 73 -13.21 -2.63 35.97
N LEU A 74 -12.85 -2.76 34.68
CA LEU A 74 -11.95 -1.87 33.97
C LEU A 74 -12.65 -1.21 32.77
N VAL A 75 -12.51 0.12 32.64
CA VAL A 75 -12.94 0.88 31.46
C VAL A 75 -11.71 1.39 30.71
N LEU A 76 -11.63 1.04 29.43
CA LEU A 76 -10.64 1.62 28.52
C LEU A 76 -11.16 2.97 28.00
N HIS A 77 -10.41 4.03 28.25
CA HIS A 77 -10.70 5.40 27.80
C HIS A 77 -9.46 6.03 27.16
N VAL A 78 -9.64 7.06 26.32
CA VAL A 78 -8.54 7.72 25.58
C VAL A 78 -7.52 8.42 26.49
N ASN A 79 -7.84 8.60 27.78
CA ASN A 79 -6.96 9.17 28.80
C ASN A 79 -6.38 8.13 29.77
N GLY A 80 -6.63 6.83 29.58
CA GLY A 80 -6.13 5.74 30.45
C GLY A 80 -7.16 4.65 30.76
N ILE A 81 -6.77 3.72 31.64
CA ILE A 81 -7.55 2.58 32.11
C ILE A 81 -8.11 2.89 33.50
N HIS A 82 -9.44 2.90 33.62
CA HIS A 82 -10.14 3.28 34.85
C HIS A 82 -10.72 2.08 35.56
N ARG A 83 -10.61 2.03 36.90
CA ARG A 83 -11.30 1.03 37.72
C ARG A 83 -12.67 1.57 38.14
N VAL A 84 -13.74 0.86 37.78
CA VAL A 84 -15.14 1.19 38.12
C VAL A 84 -15.88 -0.10 38.58
N ASN A 85 -17.22 -0.17 38.58
CA ASN A 85 -17.99 -1.32 39.11
C ASN A 85 -19.20 -1.74 38.21
N PRO A 86 -19.05 -2.21 36.94
CA PRO A 86 -19.29 -3.66 36.55
C PRO A 86 -18.59 -4.21 35.24
N GLN A 87 -18.05 -5.46 35.17
CA GLN A 87 -17.52 -6.27 34.01
C GLN A 87 -16.96 -5.59 32.71
N THR A 88 -15.64 -5.71 32.44
CA THR A 88 -14.77 -4.89 31.52
C THR A 88 -15.41 -4.29 30.25
N ALA A 89 -15.19 -2.99 29.98
CA ALA A 89 -15.79 -2.25 28.86
C ALA A 89 -14.80 -1.29 28.19
N CYS A 90 -15.11 -0.90 26.96
CA CYS A 90 -14.36 0.09 26.20
C CYS A 90 -15.32 1.19 25.73
N THR A 91 -14.90 2.44 25.85
CA THR A 91 -15.69 3.55 25.30
C THR A 91 -15.63 3.57 23.78
N ARG A 92 -16.71 4.00 23.12
CA ARG A 92 -16.73 4.16 21.65
C ARG A 92 -15.60 5.07 21.16
N GLN A 93 -15.27 6.11 21.92
CA GLN A 93 -14.18 7.03 21.64
C GLN A 93 -12.82 6.32 21.54
N VAL A 94 -12.55 5.31 22.37
CA VAL A 94 -11.30 4.52 22.27
C VAL A 94 -11.27 3.70 20.99
N LEU A 95 -12.39 3.06 20.62
CA LEU A 95 -12.48 2.27 19.40
C LEU A 95 -12.32 3.16 18.16
N GLU A 96 -12.97 4.32 18.12
CA GLU A 96 -12.83 5.30 17.04
C GLU A 96 -11.42 5.87 16.97
N HIS A 97 -10.84 6.25 18.11
CA HIS A 97 -9.49 6.78 18.17
C HIS A 97 -8.45 5.76 17.71
N PHE A 98 -8.57 4.50 18.16
CA PHE A 98 -7.72 3.43 17.69
C PHE A 98 -7.82 3.24 16.17
N LEU A 99 -9.04 3.20 15.62
CA LEU A 99 -9.21 3.02 14.17
C LEU A 99 -8.63 4.19 13.36
N LEU A 100 -8.79 5.43 13.81
CA LEU A 100 -8.15 6.57 13.15
C LEU A 100 -6.62 6.47 13.14
N LEU A 101 -6.02 6.05 14.26
CA LEU A 101 -4.57 5.87 14.36
C LEU A 101 -4.06 4.67 13.56
N THR A 102 -4.78 3.56 13.56
CA THR A 102 -4.39 2.38 12.78
C THR A 102 -4.53 2.66 11.29
N TRP A 103 -5.54 3.42 10.85
CA TRP A 103 -5.68 3.78 9.45
C TRP A 103 -4.67 4.84 8.99
N SER A 104 -4.43 5.87 9.80
CA SER A 104 -3.59 7.01 9.39
C SER A 104 -2.10 6.77 9.64
N SER A 105 -1.78 6.26 10.83
CA SER A 105 -0.40 6.10 11.33
C SER A 105 0.03 4.65 11.41
N LYS A 106 -0.86 3.70 11.08
CA LYS A 106 -0.56 2.25 11.05
C LYS A 106 -0.10 1.70 12.41
N VAL A 107 -0.56 2.35 13.48
CA VAL A 107 -0.33 1.93 14.86
C VAL A 107 -0.97 0.56 15.08
N SER A 108 -0.20 -0.37 15.64
CA SER A 108 -0.72 -1.68 16.00
C SER A 108 -1.61 -1.61 17.24
N ALA A 109 -2.54 -2.56 17.38
CA ALA A 109 -3.39 -2.65 18.57
C ALA A 109 -2.55 -2.81 19.85
N PHE A 110 -1.43 -3.51 19.76
CA PHE A 110 -0.48 -3.69 20.86
C PHE A 110 0.13 -2.36 21.32
N GLU A 111 0.68 -1.57 20.39
CA GLU A 111 1.28 -0.27 20.72
C GLU A 111 0.24 0.72 21.28
N TYR A 112 -0.97 0.70 20.71
CA TYR A 112 -2.06 1.53 21.21
C TYR A 112 -2.48 1.13 22.62
N TYR A 113 -2.64 -0.16 22.89
CA TYR A 113 -2.98 -0.65 24.22
C TYR A 113 -1.87 -0.35 25.25
N GLN A 114 -0.60 -0.55 24.88
CA GLN A 114 0.54 -0.17 25.72
C GLN A 114 0.56 1.35 26.00
N THR A 115 0.12 2.17 25.04
CA THR A 115 -0.04 3.62 25.26
C THR A 115 -1.10 3.91 26.31
N LEU A 116 -2.22 3.17 26.31
CA LEU A 116 -3.25 3.28 27.36
C LEU A 116 -2.70 2.88 28.74
N GLU A 117 -1.89 1.81 28.81
CA GLU A 117 -1.21 1.41 30.05
C GLU A 117 -0.28 2.51 30.56
N ARG A 118 0.52 3.13 29.67
CA ARG A 118 1.42 4.24 30.04
C ARG A 118 0.70 5.53 30.42
N LEU A 119 -0.44 5.82 29.80
CA LEU A 119 -1.31 6.93 30.21
C LEU A 119 -1.88 6.70 31.60
N THR A 120 -2.15 5.44 31.96
CA THR A 120 -2.63 5.06 33.29
C THR A 120 -1.53 5.18 34.34
N ASP A 121 -0.39 4.55 34.08
CA ASP A 121 0.79 4.63 34.93
C ASP A 121 2.07 4.45 34.12
N ASN A 122 2.71 5.58 33.81
CA ASN A 122 3.93 5.61 33.02
C ASN A 122 5.15 4.99 33.73
N THR A 123 5.06 4.68 35.02
CA THR A 123 6.13 4.00 35.77
C THR A 123 6.10 2.48 35.58
N GLY A 124 4.97 1.91 35.15
CA GLY A 124 4.78 0.46 35.07
C GLY A 124 4.52 -0.25 36.39
N ILE A 125 4.50 0.46 37.53
CA ILE A 125 4.43 -0.15 38.87
C ILE A 125 3.01 -0.56 39.24
N SER A 126 2.01 0.26 38.91
CA SER A 126 0.61 0.09 39.32
C SER A 126 -0.33 -0.07 38.13
N VAL A 127 0.16 -0.62 37.01
CA VAL A 127 -0.65 -0.88 35.81
C VAL A 127 -1.68 -1.99 36.10
N PRO A 128 -2.97 -1.79 35.77
CA PRO A 128 -3.98 -2.83 35.92
C PRO A 128 -3.66 -4.10 35.11
N LYS A 129 -4.20 -5.25 35.52
CA LYS A 129 -4.08 -6.50 34.75
C LYS A 129 -4.54 -6.28 33.30
N SER A 130 -3.70 -6.69 32.35
CA SER A 130 -3.98 -6.48 30.93
C SER A 130 -5.30 -7.11 30.51
N ARG A 131 -6.09 -6.34 29.76
CA ARG A 131 -7.33 -6.72 29.08
C ARG A 131 -7.16 -6.65 27.57
N TYR A 132 -5.92 -6.75 27.08
CA TYR A 132 -5.59 -6.68 25.66
C TYR A 132 -6.43 -7.64 24.80
N SER A 133 -6.61 -8.90 25.23
CA SER A 133 -7.43 -9.87 24.50
C SER A 133 -8.90 -9.45 24.39
N ALA A 134 -9.46 -8.82 25.42
CA ALA A 134 -10.80 -8.27 25.37
C ALA A 134 -10.87 -7.06 24.42
N PHE A 135 -9.86 -6.20 24.47
CA PHE A 135 -9.72 -5.07 23.54
C PHE A 135 -9.66 -5.51 22.08
N MET A 136 -8.89 -6.56 21.78
CA MET A 136 -8.83 -7.14 20.44
C MET A 136 -10.19 -7.65 19.96
N ARG A 137 -10.98 -8.30 20.82
CA ARG A 137 -12.35 -8.71 20.49
C ARG A 137 -13.26 -7.53 20.22
N MET A 138 -13.25 -6.51 21.09
CA MET A 138 -14.05 -5.30 20.91
C MET A 138 -13.71 -4.55 19.62
N ILE A 139 -12.42 -4.45 19.26
CA ILE A 139 -11.99 -3.87 17.97
C ILE A 139 -12.57 -4.67 16.80
N ARG A 140 -12.47 -5.99 16.88
CA ARG A 140 -12.91 -6.89 15.80
C ARG A 140 -14.41 -6.76 15.54
N GLU A 141 -15.21 -6.79 16.60
CA GLU A 141 -16.66 -6.55 16.55
C GLU A 141 -16.97 -5.15 16.01
N TYR A 142 -16.24 -4.13 16.48
CA TYR A 142 -16.46 -2.76 16.04
C TYR A 142 -16.16 -2.54 14.55
N ARG A 143 -15.06 -3.12 14.04
CA ARG A 143 -14.73 -3.12 12.60
C ARG A 143 -15.84 -3.74 11.77
N HIS A 144 -16.36 -4.89 12.20
CA HIS A 144 -17.48 -5.54 11.53
C HIS A 144 -18.73 -4.67 11.49
N ILE A 145 -19.09 -4.03 12.61
CA ILE A 145 -20.21 -3.08 12.67
C ILE A 145 -20.01 -1.91 11.71
N LEU A 146 -18.78 -1.37 11.60
CA LEU A 146 -18.49 -0.29 10.66
C LEU A 146 -18.58 -0.72 9.20
N LEU A 147 -18.16 -1.94 8.86
CA LEU A 147 -18.35 -2.50 7.52
C LEU A 147 -19.83 -2.61 7.17
N LEU A 148 -20.65 -3.18 8.08
CA LEU A 148 -22.11 -3.24 7.91
C LEU A 148 -22.74 -1.85 7.70
N LYS A 149 -22.32 -0.86 8.49
CA LYS A 149 -22.80 0.52 8.36
C LYS A 149 -22.45 1.16 7.02
N ARG A 150 -21.27 0.86 6.46
CA ARG A 150 -20.80 1.41 5.19
C ARG A 150 -21.48 0.77 3.98
N ALA A 151 -21.75 -0.53 4.05
CA ALA A 151 -22.38 -1.27 2.95
C ALA A 151 -23.91 -1.12 2.90
N GLY A 152 -24.54 -0.80 4.04
CA GLY A 152 -25.99 -0.85 4.17
C GLY A 152 -26.50 -2.27 4.44
N LEU A 153 -27.81 -2.48 4.36
CA LEU A 153 -28.48 -3.73 4.78
C LEU A 153 -28.46 -4.87 3.73
N GLN A 154 -27.64 -4.79 2.67
CA GLN A 154 -27.61 -5.81 1.63
C GLN A 154 -26.82 -7.06 2.10
N PRO A 155 -27.45 -8.24 2.20
CA PRO A 155 -26.78 -9.44 2.67
C PRO A 155 -25.72 -9.94 1.68
N GLY A 156 -24.47 -10.14 2.14
CA GLY A 156 -23.45 -10.91 1.40
C GLY A 156 -22.43 -10.14 0.57
N ASP A 157 -22.52 -8.81 0.49
CA ASP A 157 -21.49 -7.94 -0.08
C ASP A 157 -21.33 -6.63 0.73
N LEU A 158 -20.27 -6.56 1.51
CA LEU A 158 -19.92 -5.48 2.42
C LEU A 158 -18.83 -4.55 1.88
N ALA A 159 -18.30 -4.83 0.69
CA ALA A 159 -17.28 -4.00 0.09
C ALA A 159 -17.90 -2.73 -0.53
N LEU A 160 -17.24 -1.58 -0.33
CA LEU A 160 -17.68 -0.35 -0.99
C LEU A 160 -17.27 -0.39 -2.47
N HIS A 161 -18.28 -0.42 -3.35
CA HIS A 161 -18.11 -0.39 -4.80
C HIS A 161 -17.67 1.00 -5.29
N CYS A 162 -16.99 1.04 -6.44
CA CYS A 162 -16.62 2.29 -7.08
C CYS A 162 -17.82 2.84 -7.86
N PRO A 163 -18.42 3.98 -7.47
CA PRO A 163 -19.65 4.48 -8.08
C PRO A 163 -19.46 4.97 -9.52
N ALA A 164 -18.22 5.26 -9.94
CA ALA A 164 -17.87 5.71 -11.29
C ALA A 164 -17.41 4.57 -12.22
N CYS A 165 -17.14 3.38 -11.69
CA CYS A 165 -16.84 2.21 -12.52
C CYS A 165 -18.19 1.62 -13.01
N PRO A 166 -18.26 1.04 -14.23
CA PRO A 166 -19.51 0.59 -14.84
C PRO A 166 -20.16 -0.56 -14.05
N GLN A 167 -21.47 -0.45 -13.80
CA GLN A 167 -22.29 -1.37 -13.00
C GLN A 167 -23.67 -1.57 -13.67
N PRO A 168 -23.89 -2.73 -14.33
CA PRO A 168 -25.15 -3.08 -14.97
C PRO A 168 -26.33 -2.97 -14.00
N GLY A 169 -27.42 -2.36 -14.46
CA GLY A 169 -28.63 -2.14 -13.65
C GLY A 169 -28.51 -1.05 -12.59
N ILE A 170 -27.34 -0.42 -12.42
CA ILE A 170 -27.11 0.64 -11.42
C ILE A 170 -26.79 1.98 -12.09
N ASN A 171 -25.70 2.05 -12.85
CA ASN A 171 -25.21 3.32 -13.43
C ASN A 171 -24.93 3.23 -14.94
N LEU A 172 -25.42 2.17 -15.60
CA LEU A 172 -25.35 2.01 -17.05
C LEU A 172 -26.73 2.30 -17.68
N PRO A 173 -26.79 3.07 -18.79
CA PRO A 173 -28.05 3.34 -19.49
C PRO A 173 -28.58 2.07 -20.16
N ARG A 174 -29.88 2.01 -20.47
CA ARG A 174 -30.46 0.89 -21.25
C ARG A 174 -29.80 0.82 -22.64
N GLY A 175 -29.53 -0.39 -23.13
CA GLY A 175 -28.91 -0.60 -24.44
C GLY A 175 -27.41 -0.32 -24.50
N TRP A 176 -26.75 -0.18 -23.33
CA TRP A 176 -25.29 -0.01 -23.25
C TRP A 176 -24.52 -1.19 -23.87
N GLU A 177 -25.14 -2.37 -23.96
CA GLU A 177 -24.58 -3.59 -24.54
C GLU A 177 -24.48 -3.52 -26.07
N THR A 178 -25.39 -2.78 -26.70
CA THR A 178 -25.56 -2.73 -28.17
C THR A 178 -25.11 -1.40 -28.77
N VAL A 179 -24.36 -0.58 -28.01
CA VAL A 179 -23.83 0.68 -28.54
C VAL A 179 -22.80 0.44 -29.64
N ASP A 180 -22.67 1.44 -30.50
CA ASP A 180 -21.66 1.45 -31.55
C ASP A 180 -20.25 1.20 -30.99
N ALA A 181 -19.41 0.53 -31.78
CA ALA A 181 -18.05 0.16 -31.39
C ALA A 181 -17.22 1.38 -30.96
N SER A 182 -17.43 2.54 -31.60
CA SER A 182 -16.76 3.80 -31.26
C SER A 182 -17.12 4.33 -29.87
N LEU A 183 -18.24 3.89 -29.27
CA LEU A 183 -18.72 4.36 -27.96
C LEU A 183 -18.58 3.32 -26.85
N LYS A 184 -18.25 2.06 -27.16
CA LYS A 184 -18.10 0.99 -26.17
C LYS A 184 -17.12 1.34 -25.04
N PHE A 185 -16.10 2.16 -25.33
CA PHE A 185 -15.09 2.57 -24.36
C PHE A 185 -15.67 3.30 -23.14
N LEU A 186 -16.83 3.95 -23.27
CA LEU A 186 -17.52 4.62 -22.17
C LEU A 186 -17.89 3.63 -21.05
N TYR A 187 -18.09 2.36 -21.40
CA TYR A 187 -18.54 1.31 -20.50
C TYR A 187 -17.44 0.30 -20.17
N TYR A 188 -16.17 0.59 -20.49
CA TYR A 188 -15.04 -0.28 -20.15
C TYR A 188 -14.79 -0.31 -18.65
N LEU A 189 -14.71 -1.52 -18.10
CA LEU A 189 -14.09 -1.71 -16.80
C LEU A 189 -12.59 -1.90 -17.00
N ILE A 190 -11.79 -0.99 -16.43
CA ILE A 190 -10.34 -1.13 -16.42
C ILE A 190 -9.92 -1.56 -15.03
N ILE A 191 -9.36 -2.76 -14.91
CA ILE A 191 -8.83 -3.29 -13.66
C ILE A 191 -7.30 -3.33 -13.70
N ALA A 192 -6.69 -3.08 -12.54
CA ALA A 192 -5.28 -3.34 -12.30
C ALA A 192 -5.15 -4.50 -11.32
N MET A 193 -4.24 -5.41 -11.61
CA MET A 193 -3.98 -6.61 -10.82
C MET A 193 -2.51 -6.70 -10.50
N ASP A 194 -2.21 -7.15 -9.28
CA ASP A 194 -0.85 -7.36 -8.83
C ASP A 194 -0.81 -8.30 -7.62
N ALA A 195 0.35 -8.91 -7.38
CA ALA A 195 0.62 -9.78 -6.24
C ALA A 195 1.70 -9.20 -5.34
N ASN A 196 1.38 -9.04 -4.06
CA ASN A 196 2.24 -8.43 -3.08
C ASN A 196 2.81 -9.46 -2.09
N PHE A 197 4.12 -9.70 -2.19
CA PHE A 197 4.85 -10.64 -1.35
C PHE A 197 5.35 -10.07 -0.02
N CYS A 198 5.06 -8.80 0.28
CA CYS A 198 5.32 -8.22 1.61
C CYS A 198 4.27 -8.66 2.63
N LEU A 199 3.03 -8.90 2.20
CA LEU A 199 1.90 -9.34 3.04
C LEU A 199 1.95 -10.84 3.37
N LYS A 200 3.06 -11.27 3.97
CA LYS A 200 3.25 -12.65 4.42
C LYS A 200 2.39 -12.93 5.65
N ASN A 201 1.97 -14.19 5.78
CA ASN A 201 1.28 -14.65 6.98
C ASN A 201 1.90 -15.94 7.52
N ARG A 202 2.23 -15.98 8.80
CA ARG A 202 2.84 -17.15 9.45
C ARG A 202 1.80 -18.14 9.95
N THR A 203 2.18 -19.41 9.99
CA THR A 203 1.34 -20.49 10.51
C THR A 203 1.34 -20.48 12.05
N GLN A 204 0.75 -19.44 12.65
CA GLN A 204 0.67 -19.26 14.12
C GLN A 204 -0.64 -19.76 14.75
N SER A 205 -1.66 -20.02 13.93
CA SER A 205 -3.03 -20.39 14.38
C SER A 205 -3.75 -21.22 13.30
N SER A 206 -5.05 -21.44 13.43
CA SER A 206 -5.91 -22.10 12.45
C SER A 206 -7.23 -21.33 12.28
N ASP A 207 -7.96 -21.59 11.19
CA ASP A 207 -9.31 -21.05 11.00
C ASP A 207 -10.31 -21.54 12.05
N SER A 208 -10.06 -22.69 12.70
CA SER A 208 -10.91 -23.19 13.78
C SER A 208 -10.75 -22.40 15.08
N VAL A 209 -9.53 -21.92 15.36
CA VAL A 209 -9.21 -21.14 16.57
C VAL A 209 -9.46 -19.64 16.36
N ASP A 210 -9.17 -19.15 15.16
CA ASP A 210 -9.38 -17.75 14.77
C ASP A 210 -10.15 -17.66 13.44
N PRO A 211 -11.47 -17.96 13.44
CA PRO A 211 -12.32 -17.84 12.26
C PRO A 211 -12.53 -16.36 11.92
N GLY A 212 -12.51 -15.99 10.65
CA GLY A 212 -12.82 -14.62 10.19
C GLY A 212 -14.25 -14.21 10.54
N MET A 213 -14.45 -12.97 10.99
CA MET A 213 -15.79 -12.48 11.35
C MET A 213 -16.58 -12.09 10.10
N HIS A 214 -15.89 -11.58 9.07
CA HIS A 214 -16.50 -11.19 7.79
C HIS A 214 -15.69 -11.63 6.56
N THR A 215 -14.75 -12.57 6.72
CA THR A 215 -14.04 -13.18 5.59
C THR A 215 -15.02 -13.74 4.56
N GLY A 216 -14.93 -13.29 3.31
CA GLY A 216 -15.84 -13.68 2.24
C GLY A 216 -17.03 -12.73 2.05
N LEU A 217 -17.21 -11.76 2.94
CA LEU A 217 -18.29 -10.78 2.86
C LEU A 217 -17.83 -9.45 2.25
N ALA A 218 -16.53 -9.10 2.30
CA ALA A 218 -16.02 -7.82 1.80
C ALA A 218 -14.96 -7.98 0.68
N TYR A 219 -13.69 -7.66 0.94
CA TYR A 219 -12.65 -7.65 -0.10
C TYR A 219 -11.96 -9.00 -0.23
N PHE A 220 -11.82 -9.75 0.85
CA PHE A 220 -11.42 -11.16 0.80
C PHE A 220 -12.56 -12.07 0.37
N VAL A 221 -12.21 -13.09 -0.42
CA VAL A 221 -13.09 -14.22 -0.74
C VAL A 221 -13.26 -15.16 0.45
N ALA A 222 -14.28 -16.02 0.40
CA ALA A 222 -14.47 -17.06 1.41
C ALA A 222 -13.26 -18.01 1.43
N ASN A 223 -12.64 -18.17 2.60
CA ASN A 223 -11.35 -18.86 2.72
C ASN A 223 -11.43 -20.36 2.35
N LYS A 224 -12.41 -21.09 2.90
CA LYS A 224 -12.56 -22.55 2.68
C LYS A 224 -12.60 -22.95 1.19
N PRO A 225 -13.54 -22.45 0.36
CA PRO A 225 -13.58 -22.83 -1.05
C PRO A 225 -12.35 -22.35 -1.83
N TYR A 226 -11.80 -21.20 -1.47
CA TYR A 226 -10.59 -20.66 -2.08
C TYR A 226 -9.37 -21.55 -1.81
N SER A 227 -9.10 -21.89 -0.54
CA SER A 227 -7.98 -22.78 -0.18
C SER A 227 -8.12 -24.16 -0.82
N ALA A 228 -9.33 -24.72 -0.86
CA ALA A 228 -9.57 -26.01 -1.52
C ALA A 228 -9.27 -25.97 -3.03
N HIS A 229 -9.53 -24.84 -3.69
CA HIS A 229 -9.16 -24.64 -5.09
C HIS A 229 -7.65 -24.48 -5.27
N VAL A 230 -7.01 -23.60 -4.49
CA VAL A 230 -5.55 -23.33 -4.59
C VAL A 230 -4.73 -24.59 -4.35
N LEU A 231 -5.14 -25.44 -3.40
CA LEU A 231 -4.42 -26.69 -3.10
C LEU A 231 -4.35 -27.67 -4.28
N LYS A 232 -5.28 -27.60 -5.24
CA LYS A 232 -5.23 -28.43 -6.47
C LYS A 232 -4.01 -28.11 -7.34
N PHE A 233 -3.44 -26.91 -7.19
CA PHE A 233 -2.34 -26.40 -8.02
C PHE A 233 -1.05 -26.19 -7.23
N ALA A 234 -0.96 -26.68 -5.99
CA ALA A 234 0.17 -26.42 -5.10
C ALA A 234 1.54 -26.92 -5.63
N SER A 235 1.55 -27.90 -6.53
CA SER A 235 2.75 -28.45 -7.16
C SER A 235 3.04 -27.89 -8.56
N GLN A 236 2.20 -26.98 -9.06
CA GLN A 236 2.38 -26.41 -10.39
C GLN A 236 3.61 -25.51 -10.42
N LYS A 237 4.49 -25.70 -11.40
CA LYS A 237 5.64 -24.84 -11.63
C LYS A 237 5.27 -23.76 -12.63
N ASP A 238 5.51 -22.50 -12.28
CA ASP A 238 5.42 -21.40 -13.22
C ASP A 238 6.71 -21.31 -14.05
N ILE A 239 6.55 -21.20 -15.37
CA ILE A 239 7.65 -21.00 -16.32
C ILE A 239 7.52 -19.55 -16.82
N SER A 240 8.51 -18.70 -16.51
CA SER A 240 8.58 -17.34 -17.06
C SER A 240 9.41 -17.35 -18.35
N THR A 241 8.85 -16.83 -19.43
CA THR A 241 9.55 -16.62 -20.71
C THR A 241 10.20 -15.24 -20.82
N CYS A 242 9.92 -14.31 -19.90
CA CYS A 242 10.51 -12.98 -19.86
C CYS A 242 11.65 -12.94 -18.82
N SER A 243 12.82 -12.50 -19.26
CA SER A 243 14.11 -12.57 -18.53
C SER A 243 14.08 -11.81 -17.19
N GLY A 244 13.47 -10.62 -17.14
CA GLY A 244 13.37 -9.79 -15.93
C GLY A 244 12.55 -10.43 -14.80
N PHE A 245 11.44 -11.08 -15.13
CA PHE A 245 10.54 -11.70 -14.15
C PHE A 245 11.04 -13.05 -13.63
N SER A 246 11.81 -13.79 -14.42
CA SER A 246 12.44 -15.05 -14.00
C SER A 246 13.35 -14.85 -12.77
N THR A 247 14.08 -13.73 -12.76
CA THR A 247 15.01 -13.38 -11.67
C THR A 247 14.27 -12.97 -10.38
N LEU A 248 13.15 -12.25 -10.51
CA LEU A 248 12.30 -11.83 -9.38
C LEU A 248 11.59 -13.02 -8.73
N ALA A 249 10.97 -13.91 -9.52
CA ALA A 249 10.28 -15.10 -9.03
C ALA A 249 11.21 -16.03 -8.22
N HIS A 250 12.47 -16.16 -8.62
CA HIS A 250 13.48 -16.94 -7.90
C HIS A 250 13.98 -16.28 -6.60
N ALA A 251 13.96 -14.95 -6.52
CA ALA A 251 14.37 -14.21 -5.32
C ALA A 251 13.26 -14.21 -4.25
N GLU A 252 11.99 -14.11 -4.66
CA GLU A 252 10.84 -13.98 -3.78
C GLU A 252 10.34 -15.32 -3.19
N SER A 253 10.62 -16.44 -3.86
CA SER A 253 10.32 -17.80 -3.39
C SER A 253 11.28 -18.32 -2.32
N LYS A 254 12.41 -17.63 -2.06
CA LYS A 254 13.33 -17.99 -0.97
C LYS A 254 12.67 -17.65 0.37
N PHE A 255 12.66 -18.60 1.31
CA PHE A 255 12.12 -18.48 2.68
C PHE A 255 10.58 -18.61 2.83
N SER A 256 9.94 -19.56 2.14
CA SER A 256 8.51 -19.89 2.29
C SER A 256 8.17 -20.78 3.50
N ASN A 257 9.14 -21.53 4.05
CA ASN A 257 8.91 -22.46 5.16
C ASN A 257 8.34 -21.74 6.40
N GLY A 258 7.25 -22.28 6.95
CA GLY A 258 6.55 -21.73 8.12
C GLY A 258 5.56 -20.60 7.81
N LEU A 259 5.32 -20.30 6.53
CA LEU A 259 4.28 -19.36 6.09
C LEU A 259 3.02 -20.11 5.66
N ARG A 260 1.86 -19.57 6.05
CA ARG A 260 0.55 -19.94 5.50
C ARG A 260 0.35 -19.32 4.12
N ALA A 261 0.78 -18.08 3.96
CA ALA A 261 0.74 -17.35 2.70
C ALA A 261 2.05 -16.56 2.50
N THR A 262 2.60 -16.61 1.30
CA THR A 262 3.81 -15.87 0.89
C THR A 262 3.51 -14.43 0.47
N GLY A 263 2.24 -14.12 0.23
CA GLY A 263 1.76 -12.82 -0.21
C GLY A 263 0.26 -12.81 -0.44
N VAL A 264 -0.25 -11.70 -0.96
CA VAL A 264 -1.67 -11.48 -1.28
C VAL A 264 -1.79 -10.89 -2.67
N ARG A 265 -2.75 -11.38 -3.47
CA ARG A 265 -3.11 -10.80 -4.77
C ARG A 265 -4.27 -9.83 -4.62
N LEU A 266 -4.24 -8.72 -5.33
CA LEU A 266 -5.29 -7.70 -5.32
C LEU A 266 -5.74 -7.38 -6.75
N CYS A 267 -7.01 -7.01 -6.85
CA CYS A 267 -7.63 -6.44 -8.03
C CYS A 267 -8.35 -5.14 -7.63
N LEU A 268 -8.07 -4.06 -8.36
CA LEU A 268 -8.70 -2.76 -8.16
C LEU A 268 -9.13 -2.08 -9.47
N CYS A 269 -10.08 -1.14 -9.43
CA CYS A 269 -10.49 -0.31 -10.57
C CYS A 269 -9.33 0.66 -10.88
N ALA A 270 -8.64 0.49 -12.02
CA ALA A 270 -7.41 1.23 -12.34
C ALA A 270 -7.60 2.76 -12.48
N ARG A 271 -8.82 3.19 -12.86
CA ARG A 271 -9.14 4.63 -13.05
C ARG A 271 -9.32 5.40 -11.76
N HIS A 272 -9.86 4.74 -10.74
CA HIS A 272 -10.35 5.37 -9.51
C HIS A 272 -9.68 4.81 -8.25
N GLU A 273 -8.90 3.74 -8.39
CA GLU A 273 -8.13 3.09 -7.32
C GLU A 273 -9.01 2.53 -6.20
N PHE A 274 -10.17 1.98 -6.54
CA PHE A 274 -11.02 1.26 -5.59
C PHE A 274 -10.70 -0.22 -5.62
N VAL A 275 -10.40 -0.80 -4.47
CA VAL A 275 -10.29 -2.24 -4.32
C VAL A 275 -11.63 -2.88 -4.66
N ARG A 276 -11.61 -3.92 -5.50
CA ARG A 276 -12.83 -4.61 -5.91
C ARG A 276 -13.38 -5.47 -4.77
N PRO A 277 -14.71 -5.59 -4.63
CA PRO A 277 -15.33 -6.64 -3.81
C PRO A 277 -14.76 -7.99 -4.18
N LYS A 278 -14.39 -8.81 -3.18
CA LYS A 278 -13.77 -10.13 -3.40
C LYS A 278 -12.53 -10.10 -4.32
N GLY A 279 -11.95 -8.91 -4.52
CA GLY A 279 -10.80 -8.64 -5.38
C GLY A 279 -9.48 -9.04 -4.75
N VAL A 280 -9.50 -9.37 -3.46
CA VAL A 280 -8.37 -9.99 -2.78
C VAL A 280 -8.51 -11.50 -2.99
N ALA A 281 -7.64 -12.04 -3.84
CA ALA A 281 -7.55 -13.42 -4.32
C ALA A 281 -8.30 -13.83 -5.61
N ILE A 282 -9.49 -13.30 -5.92
CA ILE A 282 -10.24 -13.64 -7.16
C ILE A 282 -10.52 -12.39 -8.01
N ILE A 283 -10.73 -12.59 -9.31
CA ILE A 283 -11.13 -11.55 -10.26
C ILE A 283 -12.62 -11.74 -10.60
N PRO A 284 -13.55 -10.96 -10.02
CA PRO A 284 -14.95 -10.99 -10.45
C PRO A 284 -15.09 -10.20 -11.77
N LEU A 285 -15.22 -10.93 -12.89
CA LEU A 285 -15.31 -10.38 -14.25
C LEU A 285 -16.71 -10.66 -14.83
N LEU A 286 -17.68 -9.81 -14.54
CA LEU A 286 -19.07 -9.95 -15.03
C LEU A 286 -19.46 -8.87 -16.06
N LEU A 287 -18.50 -8.29 -16.79
CA LEU A 287 -18.77 -7.21 -17.74
C LEU A 287 -18.35 -7.56 -19.16
N LEU A 288 -19.10 -7.01 -20.11
CA LEU A 288 -18.95 -7.19 -21.56
C LEU A 288 -17.61 -6.69 -22.12
N ASN A 289 -16.96 -5.71 -21.48
CA ASN A 289 -15.69 -5.17 -21.94
C ASN A 289 -14.78 -4.85 -20.75
N VAL A 290 -13.70 -5.61 -20.62
CA VAL A 290 -12.74 -5.47 -19.52
C VAL A 290 -11.33 -5.30 -20.06
N VAL A 291 -10.65 -4.25 -19.59
CA VAL A 291 -9.21 -4.07 -19.78
C VAL A 291 -8.52 -4.52 -18.49
N ILE A 292 -7.63 -5.50 -18.62
CA ILE A 292 -6.88 -6.09 -17.51
C ILE A 292 -5.44 -5.63 -17.61
N SER A 293 -5.04 -4.76 -16.69
CA SER A 293 -3.67 -4.32 -16.52
C SER A 293 -2.95 -5.20 -15.49
N TYR A 294 -1.88 -5.87 -15.90
CA TYR A 294 -1.07 -6.73 -15.03
C TYR A 294 0.38 -6.78 -15.51
N ASN A 295 1.34 -6.73 -14.58
CA ASN A 295 2.77 -6.78 -14.85
C ASN A 295 3.17 -7.97 -15.72
N VAL A 296 2.54 -9.13 -15.53
CA VAL A 296 2.80 -10.33 -16.35
C VAL A 296 1.62 -10.68 -17.24
N ALA A 297 0.82 -9.70 -17.65
CA ALA A 297 -0.36 -9.91 -18.51
C ALA A 297 -0.03 -10.71 -19.79
N CYS A 298 1.12 -10.43 -20.40
CA CYS A 298 1.60 -11.09 -21.62
C CYS A 298 1.79 -12.61 -21.46
N GLN A 299 2.23 -13.07 -20.28
CA GLN A 299 2.41 -14.49 -19.96
C GLN A 299 1.13 -15.09 -19.37
N TRP A 300 0.47 -14.35 -18.48
CA TRP A 300 -0.69 -14.81 -17.74
C TRP A 300 -1.88 -15.11 -18.65
N LYS A 301 -2.08 -14.31 -19.71
CA LYS A 301 -3.23 -14.46 -20.63
C LYS A 301 -3.18 -15.73 -21.48
N ILE A 302 -1.98 -16.29 -21.73
CA ILE A 302 -1.76 -17.41 -22.68
C ILE A 302 -2.64 -18.61 -22.31
N ASN A 303 -2.58 -19.01 -21.04
CA ASN A 303 -3.34 -20.16 -20.54
C ASN A 303 -4.63 -19.74 -19.84
N LEU A 304 -5.03 -18.47 -19.91
CA LEU A 304 -6.15 -17.95 -19.13
C LEU A 304 -7.46 -18.64 -19.52
N PHE A 305 -7.73 -18.72 -20.82
CA PHE A 305 -8.99 -19.26 -21.33
C PHE A 305 -9.12 -20.77 -21.06
N GLU A 306 -8.05 -21.55 -21.22
CA GLU A 306 -8.04 -22.97 -20.81
C GLU A 306 -8.28 -23.13 -19.31
N ARG A 307 -7.66 -22.27 -18.49
CA ARG A 307 -7.86 -22.29 -17.03
C ARG A 307 -9.25 -21.86 -16.60
N MET A 308 -10.04 -21.17 -17.46
CA MET A 308 -11.42 -20.82 -17.12
C MET A 308 -12.29 -22.06 -16.91
N ASP A 309 -12.05 -23.14 -17.65
CA ASP A 309 -12.78 -24.40 -17.49
C ASP A 309 -12.48 -25.07 -16.13
N TRP A 310 -11.36 -24.73 -15.50
CA TRP A 310 -10.99 -25.25 -14.19
C TRP A 310 -11.63 -24.46 -13.03
N LEU A 311 -12.23 -23.31 -13.33
CA LEU A 311 -12.98 -22.53 -12.34
C LEU A 311 -14.27 -23.26 -11.96
N PRO A 312 -14.77 -23.06 -10.72
CA PRO A 312 -16.10 -23.49 -10.32
C PRO A 312 -17.15 -23.00 -11.32
N GLU A 313 -18.17 -23.82 -11.57
CA GLU A 313 -19.19 -23.56 -12.61
C GLU A 313 -19.82 -22.16 -12.50
N ASN A 314 -20.10 -21.71 -11.28
CA ASN A 314 -20.64 -20.38 -10.98
C ASN A 314 -19.68 -19.20 -11.21
N MET A 315 -18.43 -19.47 -11.59
CA MET A 315 -17.38 -18.50 -11.91
C MET A 315 -16.86 -18.63 -13.34
N ARG A 316 -17.32 -19.63 -14.10
CA ARG A 316 -16.91 -19.82 -15.48
C ARG A 316 -17.48 -18.71 -16.35
N ILE A 317 -16.65 -18.19 -17.23
CA ILE A 317 -17.04 -17.24 -18.26
C ILE A 317 -16.89 -17.98 -19.58
N PRO A 318 -17.92 -18.01 -20.45
CA PRO A 318 -17.80 -18.67 -21.75
C PRO A 318 -16.59 -18.14 -22.51
N VAL A 319 -15.72 -19.04 -23.00
CA VAL A 319 -14.46 -18.65 -23.65
C VAL A 319 -14.70 -17.73 -24.84
N ALA A 320 -15.71 -18.02 -25.66
CA ALA A 320 -16.08 -17.19 -26.81
C ALA A 320 -16.47 -15.75 -26.43
N PHE A 321 -17.04 -15.57 -25.23
CA PHE A 321 -17.32 -14.26 -24.68
C PHE A 321 -16.05 -13.60 -24.17
N ALA A 322 -15.24 -14.33 -23.40
CA ALA A 322 -14.04 -13.79 -22.78
C ALA A 322 -12.97 -13.35 -23.81
N THR A 323 -12.82 -14.07 -24.93
CA THR A 323 -11.84 -13.72 -25.99
C THR A 323 -12.17 -12.42 -26.69
N THR A 324 -13.44 -12.03 -26.76
CA THR A 324 -13.89 -10.77 -27.36
C THR A 324 -14.00 -9.64 -26.34
N ALA A 325 -14.34 -9.97 -25.09
CA ALA A 325 -14.54 -9.01 -24.01
C ALA A 325 -13.25 -8.53 -23.35
N PHE A 326 -12.19 -9.35 -23.32
CA PHE A 326 -10.99 -9.07 -22.52
C PHE A 326 -9.84 -8.52 -23.35
N ARG A 327 -9.29 -7.40 -22.88
CA ARG A 327 -8.08 -6.77 -23.42
C ARG A 327 -7.02 -6.75 -22.34
N PHE A 328 -5.78 -7.01 -22.71
CA PHE A 328 -4.69 -7.17 -21.75
C PHE A 328 -3.65 -6.07 -21.96
N ALA A 329 -3.22 -5.46 -20.88
CA ALA A 329 -2.26 -4.38 -20.90
C ALA A 329 -1.20 -4.56 -19.81
N ILE A 330 -0.04 -3.95 -20.02
CA ILE A 330 1.03 -3.84 -19.03
C ILE A 330 1.01 -2.41 -18.46
N PRO A 331 1.06 -2.21 -17.13
CA PRO A 331 1.16 -0.89 -16.54
C PRO A 331 2.36 -0.10 -17.09
N LYS A 332 2.22 1.23 -17.21
CA LYS A 332 3.19 2.07 -17.95
C LYS A 332 4.60 2.03 -17.39
N PHE A 333 4.76 1.98 -16.07
CA PHE A 333 6.05 1.91 -15.41
C PHE A 333 6.71 0.54 -15.61
N HIS A 334 5.90 -0.53 -15.64
CA HIS A 334 6.39 -1.88 -15.82
C HIS A 334 6.69 -2.23 -17.27
N ALA A 335 6.15 -1.48 -18.24
CA ALA A 335 6.36 -1.72 -19.67
C ALA A 335 7.84 -1.79 -20.06
N SER A 336 8.72 -0.99 -19.44
CA SER A 336 10.17 -0.99 -19.74
C SER A 336 10.90 -2.26 -19.27
N ALA A 337 10.26 -3.11 -18.46
CA ALA A 337 10.82 -4.40 -18.05
C ALA A 337 10.51 -5.53 -19.05
N HIS A 338 9.81 -5.21 -20.15
CA HIS A 338 9.52 -6.12 -21.25
C HIS A 338 10.30 -5.69 -22.49
N GLU A 339 10.52 -6.65 -23.41
CA GLU A 339 11.02 -6.36 -24.75
C GLU A 339 10.10 -5.39 -25.50
N ASP A 340 10.66 -4.53 -26.36
CA ASP A 340 9.94 -3.45 -27.04
C ASP A 340 8.69 -3.98 -27.78
N SER A 341 8.80 -5.10 -28.50
CA SER A 341 7.68 -5.75 -29.20
C SER A 341 6.52 -6.12 -28.26
N CYS A 342 6.84 -6.64 -27.06
CA CYS A 342 5.86 -6.99 -26.04
C CYS A 342 5.28 -5.74 -25.35
N ALA A 343 6.13 -4.78 -25.00
CA ALA A 343 5.73 -3.54 -24.34
C ALA A 343 4.78 -2.71 -25.22
N ILE A 344 5.09 -2.57 -26.51
CA ILE A 344 4.28 -1.84 -27.49
C ILE A 344 2.93 -2.54 -27.69
N LEU A 345 2.93 -3.87 -27.88
CA LEU A 345 1.70 -4.65 -28.09
C LEU A 345 0.70 -4.52 -26.92
N HIS A 346 1.20 -4.38 -25.68
CA HIS A 346 0.38 -4.28 -24.48
C HIS A 346 0.32 -2.85 -23.91
N SER A 347 0.72 -1.85 -24.68
CA SER A 347 0.81 -0.46 -24.23
C SER A 347 -0.57 0.16 -23.99
N LEU A 348 -0.80 0.65 -22.77
CA LEU A 348 -1.99 1.46 -22.46
C LEU A 348 -2.03 2.77 -23.25
N ASN A 349 -0.91 3.28 -23.78
CA ASN A 349 -0.94 4.49 -24.61
C ASN A 349 -1.47 4.21 -26.02
N LEU A 350 -1.35 2.98 -26.51
CA LEU A 350 -1.71 2.57 -27.87
C LEU A 350 -3.00 1.72 -27.89
N MET A 351 -3.74 1.68 -26.77
CA MET A 351 -4.97 0.90 -26.64
C MET A 351 -6.19 1.82 -26.76
N PRO A 352 -6.98 1.71 -27.84
CA PRO A 352 -8.19 2.51 -28.01
C PRO A 352 -9.14 2.42 -26.81
N GLY A 353 -9.67 3.57 -26.37
CA GLY A 353 -10.69 3.63 -25.34
C GLY A 353 -10.21 3.56 -23.88
N VAL A 354 -8.91 3.42 -23.60
CA VAL A 354 -8.40 3.41 -22.21
C VAL A 354 -8.00 4.79 -21.69
N GLY A 355 -7.89 5.77 -22.60
CA GLY A 355 -7.50 7.15 -22.30
C GLY A 355 -6.14 7.27 -21.61
N ARG A 356 -6.01 8.21 -20.67
CA ARG A 356 -4.75 8.45 -19.93
C ARG A 356 -4.55 7.54 -18.70
N THR A 357 -5.17 6.37 -18.66
CA THR A 357 -5.00 5.41 -17.55
C THR A 357 -3.55 4.91 -17.50
N ASP A 358 -2.95 4.84 -16.31
CA ASP A 358 -1.55 4.41 -16.12
C ASP A 358 -1.39 2.92 -15.74
N GLY A 359 -2.39 2.34 -15.08
CA GLY A 359 -2.32 0.96 -14.55
C GLY A 359 -1.60 0.84 -13.21
N GLU A 360 -1.03 1.93 -12.69
CA GLU A 360 -0.10 1.96 -11.54
C GLU A 360 -0.78 2.17 -10.19
N GLY A 361 -2.11 2.36 -10.18
CA GLY A 361 -2.87 2.63 -8.97
C GLY A 361 -2.75 1.54 -7.90
N ILE A 362 -2.46 0.30 -8.32
CA ILE A 362 -2.28 -0.84 -7.42
C ILE A 362 -0.99 -0.75 -6.60
N GLU A 363 0.10 -0.28 -7.19
CA GLU A 363 1.36 -0.04 -6.47
C GLU A 363 1.21 1.07 -5.43
N ARG A 364 0.45 2.12 -5.76
CA ARG A 364 0.11 3.19 -4.79
C ARG A 364 -0.70 2.65 -3.61
N ASN A 365 -1.60 1.70 -3.84
CA ASN A 365 -2.32 1.01 -2.78
C ASN A 365 -1.37 0.17 -1.92
N TRP A 366 -0.43 -0.55 -2.54
CA TRP A 366 0.59 -1.33 -1.83
C TRP A 366 1.50 -0.50 -0.93
N VAL A 367 1.89 0.71 -1.34
CA VAL A 367 2.63 1.63 -0.48
C VAL A 367 1.88 1.93 0.83
N GLU A 368 0.55 2.01 0.78
CA GLU A 368 -0.29 2.22 1.96
C GLU A 368 -0.39 0.95 2.83
N ILE A 369 -0.69 -0.19 2.21
CA ILE A 369 -1.00 -1.45 2.91
C ILE A 369 0.27 -2.14 3.44
N ASN A 370 1.41 -2.00 2.77
CA ASN A 370 2.68 -2.59 3.22
C ASN A 370 3.14 -2.10 4.59
N ARG A 371 2.65 -0.94 5.04
CA ARG A 371 2.94 -0.42 6.37
C ARG A 371 2.35 -1.27 7.50
N VAL A 372 1.29 -2.03 7.24
CA VAL A 372 0.71 -2.95 8.24
C VAL A 372 1.19 -4.39 8.08
N ALA A 373 1.95 -4.70 7.02
CA ALA A 373 2.39 -6.06 6.71
C ALA A 373 3.03 -6.76 7.89
N ASN A 374 4.01 -6.13 8.56
CA ASN A 374 4.68 -6.70 9.73
C ASN A 374 3.72 -6.94 10.90
N SER A 375 2.84 -5.99 11.20
CA SER A 375 1.87 -6.13 12.30
C SER A 375 0.84 -7.23 12.04
N THR A 376 0.50 -7.47 10.78
CA THR A 376 -0.46 -8.50 10.36
C THR A 376 0.16 -9.89 10.15
N LYS A 377 1.49 -9.97 10.07
CA LYS A 377 2.22 -11.18 9.70
C LYS A 377 2.08 -12.32 10.72
N GLU A 378 2.02 -11.97 12.00
CA GLU A 378 1.90 -12.92 13.12
C GLU A 378 0.44 -13.17 13.54
N ILE A 379 -0.51 -12.45 12.95
CA ILE A 379 -1.93 -12.55 13.31
C ILE A 379 -2.51 -13.85 12.75
N GLY A 380 -3.45 -14.46 13.49
CA GLY A 380 -4.23 -15.59 13.02
C GLY A 380 -5.00 -15.28 11.72
N PRO A 381 -5.44 -16.32 10.99
CA PRO A 381 -5.96 -16.15 9.63
C PRO A 381 -7.20 -15.26 9.58
N GLY A 382 -8.17 -15.48 10.48
CA GLY A 382 -9.40 -14.71 10.52
C GLY A 382 -9.17 -13.26 10.90
N ALA A 383 -8.42 -13.01 11.98
CA ALA A 383 -8.15 -11.65 12.43
C ALA A 383 -7.24 -10.87 11.46
N GLN A 384 -6.38 -11.56 10.70
CA GLN A 384 -5.62 -10.94 9.62
C GLN A 384 -6.54 -10.44 8.50
N HIS A 385 -7.44 -11.30 8.00
CA HIS A 385 -8.40 -10.91 6.97
C HIS A 385 -9.26 -9.75 7.44
N ASP A 386 -9.83 -9.84 8.64
CA ASP A 386 -10.68 -8.78 9.20
C ASP A 386 -9.92 -7.43 9.35
N THR A 387 -8.60 -7.48 9.62
CA THR A 387 -7.76 -6.28 9.71
C THR A 387 -7.47 -5.70 8.33
N LEU A 388 -7.15 -6.54 7.35
CA LEU A 388 -6.86 -6.10 5.99
C LEU A 388 -8.11 -5.59 5.28
N ASP A 389 -9.27 -6.26 5.45
CA ASP A 389 -10.57 -5.79 4.97
C ASP A 389 -10.91 -4.40 5.53
N ASP A 390 -10.63 -4.15 6.82
CA ASP A 390 -10.80 -2.83 7.44
C ASP A 390 -9.91 -1.75 6.79
N HIS A 391 -8.66 -2.08 6.47
CA HIS A 391 -7.75 -1.15 5.76
C HIS A 391 -8.18 -0.89 4.32
N PHE A 392 -8.59 -1.92 3.56
CA PHE A 392 -9.13 -1.75 2.22
C PHE A 392 -10.45 -0.96 2.24
N GLY A 393 -11.30 -1.21 3.23
CA GLY A 393 -12.53 -0.47 3.49
C GLY A 393 -12.30 1.01 3.74
N HIS A 394 -11.30 1.33 4.58
CA HIS A 394 -10.89 2.71 4.80
C HIS A 394 -10.32 3.37 3.53
N HIS A 395 -9.49 2.65 2.76
CA HIS A 395 -8.98 3.13 1.48
C HIS A 395 -10.10 3.50 0.52
N ASN A 396 -11.05 2.57 0.29
CA ASN A 396 -12.19 2.81 -0.58
C ASN A 396 -13.09 3.95 -0.05
N TRP A 397 -13.31 4.05 1.27
CA TRP A 397 -14.08 5.15 1.85
C TRP A 397 -13.45 6.51 1.57
N ARG A 398 -12.13 6.65 1.73
CA ARG A 398 -11.40 7.89 1.39
C ARG A 398 -11.51 8.21 -0.10
N LYS A 399 -11.40 7.20 -0.97
CA LYS A 399 -11.60 7.36 -2.42
C LYS A 399 -13.02 7.81 -2.74
N PHE A 400 -14.02 7.23 -2.09
CA PHE A 400 -15.43 7.58 -2.26
C PHE A 400 -15.71 9.03 -1.90
N VAL A 401 -15.33 9.46 -0.69
CA VAL A 401 -15.55 10.84 -0.23
C VAL A 401 -14.81 11.85 -1.11
N GLY A 402 -13.60 11.51 -1.59
CA GLY A 402 -12.79 12.39 -2.44
C GLY A 402 -13.10 12.32 -3.94
N LEU A 403 -13.99 11.41 -4.38
CA LEU A 403 -14.13 11.06 -5.79
C LEU A 403 -14.58 12.26 -6.64
N GLY A 404 -15.61 12.98 -6.20
CA GLY A 404 -16.14 14.13 -6.94
C GLY A 404 -15.09 15.20 -7.20
N LEU A 405 -14.34 15.58 -6.16
CA LEU A 405 -13.23 16.55 -6.27
C LEU A 405 -12.10 16.02 -7.17
N SER A 406 -11.79 14.72 -7.10
CA SER A 406 -10.77 14.11 -7.96
C SER A 406 -11.18 14.13 -9.43
N LEU A 407 -12.43 13.78 -9.74
CA LEU A 407 -12.97 13.78 -11.10
C LEU A 407 -13.03 15.19 -11.68
N GLN A 408 -13.49 16.17 -10.91
CA GLN A 408 -13.51 17.57 -11.33
C GLN A 408 -12.10 18.07 -11.70
N LYS A 409 -11.10 17.82 -10.85
CA LYS A 409 -9.71 18.19 -11.13
C LYS A 409 -9.19 17.51 -12.39
N LYS A 410 -9.44 16.21 -12.55
CA LYS A 410 -9.05 15.44 -13.74
C LYS A 410 -9.70 16.00 -15.01
N LEU A 411 -10.97 16.38 -14.96
CA LEU A 411 -11.68 16.97 -16.11
C LEU A 411 -11.08 18.32 -16.52
N ILE A 412 -10.81 19.22 -15.57
CA ILE A 412 -10.18 20.52 -15.85
C ILE A 412 -8.82 20.33 -16.52
N THR A 413 -8.00 19.39 -16.03
CA THR A 413 -6.71 19.06 -16.65
C THR A 413 -6.90 18.44 -18.03
N ALA A 414 -7.85 17.50 -18.17
CA ALA A 414 -8.09 16.80 -19.43
C ALA A 414 -8.51 17.74 -20.56
N VAL A 415 -9.38 18.72 -20.29
CA VAL A 415 -9.80 19.72 -21.30
C VAL A 415 -8.59 20.52 -21.79
N LYS A 416 -7.79 21.07 -20.88
CA LYS A 416 -6.58 21.84 -21.23
C LYS A 416 -5.57 21.03 -22.03
N GLU A 417 -5.34 19.78 -21.61
CA GLU A 417 -4.42 18.89 -22.31
C GLU A 417 -4.98 18.44 -23.66
N CYS A 418 -6.30 18.30 -23.81
CA CYS A 418 -6.95 18.00 -25.08
C CYS A 418 -6.67 19.11 -26.09
N ASP A 419 -6.92 20.37 -25.73
CA ASP A 419 -6.67 21.53 -26.61
C ASP A 419 -5.19 21.60 -27.03
N ARG A 420 -4.27 21.43 -26.07
CA ARG A 420 -2.82 21.47 -26.33
C ARG A 420 -2.37 20.33 -27.26
N GLN A 421 -2.83 19.11 -27.01
CA GLN A 421 -2.43 17.94 -27.80
C GLN A 421 -3.07 17.96 -29.18
N GLN A 422 -4.31 18.43 -29.31
CA GLN A 422 -4.99 18.57 -30.59
C GLN A 422 -4.28 19.60 -31.49
N ALA A 423 -3.88 20.75 -30.93
CA ALA A 423 -3.13 21.75 -31.67
C ALA A 423 -1.77 21.21 -32.16
N ALA A 424 -1.02 20.53 -31.28
CA ALA A 424 0.26 19.92 -31.64
C ALA A 424 0.09 18.80 -32.70
N PHE A 425 -0.97 18.00 -32.61
CA PHE A 425 -1.28 16.96 -33.58
C PHE A 425 -1.62 17.53 -34.95
N GLN A 426 -2.43 18.59 -35.00
CA GLN A 426 -2.77 19.29 -36.25
C GLN A 426 -1.54 19.92 -36.91
N GLU A 427 -0.69 20.60 -36.13
CA GLU A 427 0.56 21.17 -36.62
C GLU A 427 1.48 20.10 -37.20
N PHE A 428 1.61 18.96 -36.49
CA PHE A 428 2.40 17.82 -36.96
C PHE A 428 1.85 17.24 -38.27
N ASN A 429 0.54 16.97 -38.36
CA ASN A 429 -0.07 16.42 -39.58
C ASN A 429 0.09 17.37 -40.78
N LEU A 430 -0.06 18.68 -40.57
CA LEU A 430 0.17 19.68 -41.62
C LEU A 430 1.62 19.66 -42.13
N ALA A 431 2.59 19.46 -41.23
CA ALA A 431 4.01 19.43 -41.59
C ALA A 431 4.43 18.17 -42.36
N VAL A 432 3.84 17.01 -42.05
CA VAL A 432 4.18 15.73 -42.71
C VAL A 432 3.41 15.57 -44.04
N GLY A 433 2.20 16.13 -44.13
CA GLY A 433 1.39 16.15 -45.35
C GLY A 433 0.38 15.00 -45.47
N THR A 434 -0.70 15.23 -46.22
CA THR A 434 -1.91 14.38 -46.26
C THR A 434 -1.66 12.96 -46.78
N SER A 435 -0.66 12.76 -47.64
CA SER A 435 -0.34 11.42 -48.16
C SER A 435 0.15 10.49 -47.04
N TYR A 436 1.10 10.96 -46.22
CA TYR A 436 1.64 10.21 -45.09
C TYR A 436 0.61 10.07 -43.96
N GLU A 437 -0.22 11.09 -43.73
CA GLU A 437 -1.33 11.01 -42.78
C GLU A 437 -2.28 9.86 -43.12
N ASN A 438 -2.73 9.77 -44.37
CA ASN A 438 -3.65 8.71 -44.81
C ASN A 438 -3.01 7.32 -44.71
N GLU A 439 -1.75 7.19 -45.14
CA GLU A 439 -1.01 5.93 -45.07
C GLU A 439 -0.83 5.46 -43.61
N TRP A 440 -0.33 6.34 -42.75
CA TRP A 440 -0.10 6.02 -41.34
C TRP A 440 -1.40 5.72 -40.60
N THR A 441 -2.45 6.50 -40.81
CA THR A 441 -3.78 6.23 -40.22
C THR A 441 -4.27 4.85 -40.64
N ALA A 442 -4.15 4.48 -41.91
CA ALA A 442 -4.54 3.14 -42.38
C ALA A 442 -3.72 2.03 -41.70
N MET A 443 -2.41 2.21 -41.54
CA MET A 443 -1.56 1.26 -40.82
C MET A 443 -1.99 1.10 -39.35
N VAL A 444 -2.27 2.21 -38.66
CA VAL A 444 -2.73 2.19 -37.26
C VAL A 444 -4.09 1.50 -37.14
N GLU A 445 -5.07 1.89 -37.96
CA GLU A 445 -6.42 1.31 -37.93
C GLU A 445 -6.40 -0.20 -38.24
N ASN A 446 -5.66 -0.63 -39.26
CA ASN A 446 -5.51 -2.05 -39.59
C ASN A 446 -4.88 -2.83 -38.43
N TRP A 447 -3.82 -2.29 -37.81
CA TRP A 447 -3.17 -2.92 -36.65
C TRP A 447 -4.04 -2.88 -35.39
N GLU A 448 -4.91 -1.89 -35.23
CA GLU A 448 -5.87 -1.82 -34.11
C GLU A 448 -6.95 -2.89 -34.20
N VAL A 449 -7.42 -3.18 -35.41
CA VAL A 449 -8.40 -4.26 -35.69
C VAL A 449 -7.73 -5.63 -35.58
N ASP A 450 -6.57 -5.80 -36.19
CA ASP A 450 -5.85 -7.07 -36.24
C ASP A 450 -4.39 -6.90 -35.84
N LYS A 451 -4.08 -7.37 -34.62
CA LYS A 451 -2.73 -7.30 -34.04
C LYS A 451 -1.71 -8.22 -34.72
N THR A 452 -2.12 -9.04 -35.70
CA THR A 452 -1.21 -9.84 -36.54
C THR A 452 -0.69 -9.06 -37.76
N GLN A 453 -1.33 -7.93 -38.10
CA GLN A 453 -0.82 -7.01 -39.13
C GLN A 453 0.47 -6.34 -38.69
N GLU A 454 1.15 -5.72 -39.66
CA GLU A 454 2.35 -4.94 -39.39
C GLU A 454 2.11 -3.88 -38.31
N ASN A 455 2.96 -3.85 -37.29
CA ASN A 455 2.86 -2.91 -36.19
C ASN A 455 3.57 -1.61 -36.55
N PRO A 456 2.85 -0.50 -36.79
CA PRO A 456 3.47 0.77 -37.19
C PRO A 456 4.34 1.38 -36.09
N PHE A 457 4.14 1.00 -34.82
CA PHE A 457 4.84 1.58 -33.69
C PHE A 457 6.18 0.91 -33.38
N ILE A 458 6.54 -0.18 -34.06
CA ILE A 458 7.83 -0.84 -33.92
C ILE A 458 8.81 -0.24 -34.92
N ASN A 459 9.95 0.25 -34.42
CA ASN A 459 11.02 0.74 -35.27
C ASN A 459 11.87 -0.45 -35.78
N ARG A 460 11.51 -0.97 -36.96
CA ARG A 460 12.22 -2.11 -37.58
C ARG A 460 13.66 -1.80 -37.98
N GLU A 461 14.02 -0.54 -38.28
CA GLU A 461 15.43 -0.20 -38.54
C GLU A 461 16.27 -0.38 -37.27
N ARG A 462 15.73 -0.01 -36.11
CA ARG A 462 16.35 -0.27 -34.82
C ARG A 462 16.40 -1.77 -34.51
N GLU A 463 15.34 -2.54 -34.76
CA GLU A 463 15.36 -4.00 -34.59
C GLU A 463 16.35 -4.68 -35.55
N ASN A 464 16.40 -4.28 -36.82
CA ASN A 464 17.34 -4.82 -37.82
C ASN A 464 18.79 -4.43 -37.52
N LEU A 465 19.06 -3.22 -37.01
CA LEU A 465 20.38 -2.83 -36.49
C LEU A 465 20.75 -3.61 -35.21
N LEU A 466 19.75 -4.07 -34.46
CA LEU A 466 19.93 -4.95 -33.30
C LEU A 466 20.16 -6.42 -33.73
N GLU A 467 19.55 -6.88 -34.83
CA GLU A 467 19.71 -8.25 -35.34
C GLU A 467 20.98 -8.43 -36.19
N GLN A 468 21.41 -7.41 -36.95
CA GLN A 468 22.63 -7.49 -37.79
C GLN A 468 23.95 -7.44 -36.99
N ASN A 469 23.91 -6.99 -35.73
CA ASN A 469 25.06 -6.93 -34.85
C ASN A 469 25.26 -8.22 -34.02
N ASP A 470 24.52 -9.30 -34.30
CA ASP A 470 24.70 -10.60 -33.63
C ASP A 470 26.00 -11.35 -34.05
N SER A 471 26.91 -10.68 -34.76
CA SER A 471 28.29 -11.12 -35.01
C SER A 471 29.37 -10.22 -34.39
N GLY A 472 28.99 -9.17 -33.65
CA GLY A 472 29.92 -8.28 -32.95
C GLY A 472 29.35 -7.88 -31.59
N SER A 473 30.02 -8.31 -30.52
CA SER A 473 29.64 -8.09 -29.11
C SER A 473 28.82 -6.81 -28.86
N PHE A 474 27.53 -6.98 -28.61
CA PHE A 474 26.67 -5.89 -28.16
C PHE A 474 27.21 -5.29 -26.87
N VAL A 475 27.49 -4.01 -26.92
CA VAL A 475 27.67 -3.18 -25.73
C VAL A 475 26.26 -2.74 -25.35
N GLU A 476 25.69 -3.29 -24.27
CA GLU A 476 24.38 -2.85 -23.73
C GLU A 476 24.31 -1.32 -23.63
N ALA A 477 23.13 -0.71 -23.69
CA ALA A 477 22.99 0.75 -23.63
C ALA A 477 23.65 1.33 -22.36
N GLU A 478 23.59 0.61 -21.23
CA GLU A 478 24.32 0.95 -20.00
C GLU A 478 25.85 0.87 -20.10
N ASN A 479 26.37 0.12 -21.07
CA ASN A 479 27.79 -0.07 -21.32
C ASN A 479 28.30 0.84 -22.46
N THR A 480 27.41 1.55 -23.16
CA THR A 480 27.79 2.53 -24.18
C THR A 480 28.52 3.69 -23.51
N ILE A 481 29.72 4.02 -23.99
CA ILE A 481 30.53 5.09 -23.41
C ILE A 481 29.88 6.43 -23.74
N LEU A 482 29.26 7.04 -22.72
CA LEU A 482 28.76 8.40 -22.81
C LEU A 482 29.90 9.39 -22.58
N TRP A 483 30.31 10.08 -23.64
CA TRP A 483 31.31 11.15 -23.57
C TRP A 483 30.67 12.41 -22.99
N LEU A 484 31.03 12.71 -21.74
CA LEU A 484 30.60 13.94 -21.07
C LEU A 484 31.64 15.05 -21.28
N PRO A 485 31.26 16.34 -21.21
CA PRO A 485 32.19 17.47 -21.34
C PRO A 485 33.49 17.34 -20.51
N SER A 486 33.42 16.79 -19.30
CA SER A 486 34.60 16.56 -18.44
C SER A 486 35.54 15.44 -18.92
N SER A 487 35.15 14.69 -19.95
CA SER A 487 35.87 13.55 -20.53
C SER A 487 36.45 13.85 -21.91
N ILE A 488 36.30 15.09 -22.39
CA ILE A 488 36.81 15.58 -23.67
C ILE A 488 37.70 16.80 -23.47
N ASP A 489 38.63 17.03 -24.38
CA ASP A 489 39.61 18.13 -24.27
C ASP A 489 38.91 19.50 -24.30
N THR A 490 39.33 20.41 -23.41
CA THR A 490 38.83 21.79 -23.31
C THR A 490 38.91 22.57 -24.63
N SER A 491 39.88 22.24 -25.48
CA SER A 491 40.11 22.90 -26.78
C SER A 491 39.03 22.63 -27.83
N ILE A 492 38.24 21.56 -27.67
CA ILE A 492 37.18 21.17 -28.62
C ILE A 492 35.76 21.46 -28.10
N TRP A 493 35.63 22.08 -26.93
CA TRP A 493 34.34 22.43 -26.34
C TRP A 493 33.55 23.39 -27.22
N THR A 494 34.19 24.42 -27.77
CA THR A 494 33.56 25.45 -28.62
C THR A 494 33.09 24.93 -29.98
N SER A 495 33.65 23.81 -30.48
CA SER A 495 33.25 23.21 -31.76
C SER A 495 32.24 22.07 -31.62
N THR A 496 32.12 21.45 -30.44
CA THR A 496 31.39 20.18 -30.25
C THR A 496 30.25 20.27 -29.24
N CYS A 497 30.37 21.12 -28.21
CA CYS A 497 29.37 21.21 -27.14
C CYS A 497 28.34 22.31 -27.44
N ARG A 498 27.06 21.95 -27.35
CA ARG A 498 25.95 22.91 -27.40
C ARG A 498 26.00 23.82 -26.15
N ASP A 499 25.58 25.07 -26.31
CA ASP A 499 25.51 26.04 -25.21
C ASP A 499 24.75 25.44 -23.99
N ASN A 500 25.27 25.69 -22.78
CA ASN A 500 24.79 25.24 -21.46
C ASN A 500 25.06 23.78 -21.03
N ILE A 501 25.53 22.87 -21.89
CA ILE A 501 25.74 21.47 -21.48
C ILE A 501 26.86 21.30 -20.43
N ILE A 502 27.88 22.17 -20.49
CA ILE A 502 29.00 22.23 -19.54
C ILE A 502 28.49 22.60 -18.14
N CYS A 503 27.63 23.62 -18.05
CA CYS A 503 27.02 24.05 -16.79
C CYS A 503 26.13 22.95 -16.17
N ILE A 504 25.39 22.22 -17.02
CA ILE A 504 24.55 21.09 -16.57
C ILE A 504 25.42 19.96 -15.98
N GLU A 505 26.52 19.60 -16.64
CA GLU A 505 27.43 18.59 -16.09
C GLU A 505 28.08 19.09 -14.80
N GLU A 506 28.49 20.36 -14.74
CA GLU A 506 29.08 20.96 -13.55
C GLU A 506 28.15 20.87 -12.34
N GLU A 507 26.86 21.22 -12.51
CA GLU A 507 25.85 21.12 -11.46
C GLU A 507 25.62 19.66 -11.02
N LEU A 508 25.58 18.73 -11.99
CA LEU A 508 25.50 17.30 -11.73
C LEU A 508 26.70 16.80 -10.90
N ARG A 509 27.93 17.15 -11.29
CA ARG A 509 29.16 16.73 -10.57
C ARG A 509 29.22 17.34 -9.18
N ASN A 510 28.87 18.61 -9.04
CA ASN A 510 28.81 19.28 -7.74
C ASN A 510 27.81 18.59 -6.81
N THR A 511 26.62 18.25 -7.31
CA THR A 511 25.61 17.50 -6.57
C THR A 511 26.11 16.10 -6.20
N GLN A 512 26.70 15.36 -7.14
CA GLN A 512 27.30 14.04 -6.90
C GLN A 512 28.36 14.08 -5.79
N CYS A 513 29.20 15.12 -5.75
CA CYS A 513 30.19 15.32 -4.70
C CYS A 513 29.53 15.47 -3.31
N HIS A 514 28.54 16.35 -3.18
CA HIS A 514 27.81 16.55 -1.93
C HIS A 514 27.09 15.28 -1.46
N ASP A 515 26.45 14.58 -2.39
CA ASP A 515 25.76 13.32 -2.14
C ASP A 515 26.71 12.24 -1.64
N CYS A 516 27.87 12.09 -2.29
CA CYS A 516 28.89 11.14 -1.90
C CYS A 516 29.48 11.49 -0.52
N LEU A 517 29.74 12.77 -0.22
CA LEU A 517 30.22 13.20 1.09
C LEU A 517 29.22 12.90 2.21
N ASN A 518 27.93 13.16 1.98
CA ASN A 518 26.88 12.85 2.94
C ASN A 518 26.76 11.34 3.18
N LYS A 519 26.76 10.54 2.11
CA LYS A 519 26.77 9.07 2.19
C LYS A 519 28.01 8.56 2.93
N LEU A 520 29.19 9.12 2.64
CA LEU A 520 30.45 8.75 3.28
C LEU A 520 30.42 9.04 4.79
N ARG A 521 29.96 10.23 5.20
CA ARG A 521 29.79 10.59 6.62
C ARG A 521 28.87 9.62 7.35
N ASN A 522 27.74 9.25 6.75
CA ASN A 522 26.79 8.33 7.36
C ASN A 522 27.36 6.92 7.53
N VAL A 523 28.04 6.39 6.51
CA VAL A 523 28.65 5.06 6.57
C VAL A 523 29.83 5.04 7.55
N LEU A 524 30.64 6.10 7.62
CA LEU A 524 31.71 6.24 8.61
C LEU A 524 31.16 6.26 10.04
N ARG A 525 30.06 7.00 10.30
CA ARG A 525 29.38 7.00 11.60
C ARG A 525 28.85 5.62 11.98
N ALA A 526 28.21 4.92 11.04
CA ALA A 526 27.72 3.56 11.24
C ALA A 526 28.87 2.59 11.55
N ARG A 527 29.99 2.71 10.84
CA ARG A 527 31.20 1.92 11.08
C ARG A 527 31.75 2.15 12.49
N VAL A 528 31.91 3.41 12.90
CA VAL A 528 32.39 3.77 14.24
C VAL A 528 31.46 3.20 15.32
N HIS A 529 30.15 3.33 15.14
CA HIS A 529 29.16 2.77 16.06
C HIS A 529 29.31 1.25 16.20
N LEU A 530 29.41 0.52 15.09
CA LEU A 530 29.53 -0.93 15.09
C LEU A 530 30.85 -1.43 15.67
N ILE A 531 31.96 -0.72 15.45
CA ILE A 531 33.23 -1.03 16.11
C ILE A 531 33.11 -0.85 17.63
N LYS A 532 32.52 0.27 18.09
CA LYS A 532 32.28 0.52 19.51
C LYS A 532 31.36 -0.56 20.11
N HIS A 533 30.28 -0.91 19.42
CA HIS A 533 29.34 -1.95 19.86
C HIS A 533 30.02 -3.32 19.92
N ARG A 534 30.78 -3.71 18.90
CA ARG A 534 31.54 -4.98 18.87
C ARG A 534 32.47 -5.08 20.06
N ASN A 535 33.30 -4.05 20.27
CA ASN A 535 34.29 -4.04 21.35
C ASN A 535 33.62 -4.11 22.74
N ARG A 536 32.49 -3.43 22.94
CA ARG A 536 31.78 -3.41 24.23
C ARG A 536 30.98 -4.68 24.50
N ASN A 537 30.26 -5.18 23.50
CA ASN A 537 29.14 -6.10 23.72
C ASN A 537 29.29 -7.48 23.05
N THR A 538 30.14 -7.64 22.05
CA THR A 538 30.29 -8.92 21.35
C THR A 538 31.28 -9.81 22.09
N ARG A 539 30.88 -11.07 22.35
CA ARG A 539 31.70 -12.11 22.99
C ARG A 539 31.57 -13.42 22.21
N GLY A 540 32.61 -14.24 22.21
CA GLY A 540 32.66 -15.52 21.49
C GLY A 540 33.00 -15.41 20.00
N GLN A 541 33.60 -16.48 19.45
CA GLN A 541 34.20 -16.50 18.11
C GLN A 541 33.16 -16.27 16.99
N ARG A 542 32.03 -16.99 17.02
CA ARG A 542 30.98 -16.89 16.00
C ARG A 542 30.39 -15.48 15.88
N ALA A 543 30.15 -14.82 17.00
CA ALA A 543 29.59 -13.46 17.02
C ALA A 543 30.62 -12.42 16.54
N ASN A 544 31.90 -12.60 16.91
CA ASN A 544 32.99 -11.75 16.43
C ASN A 544 33.19 -11.86 14.91
N THR A 545 33.16 -13.06 14.34
CA THR A 545 33.25 -13.25 12.88
C THR A 545 32.10 -12.57 12.15
N ARG A 546 30.87 -12.65 12.68
CA ARG A 546 29.70 -11.95 12.12
C ARG A 546 29.85 -10.44 12.17
N ALA A 547 30.26 -9.89 13.31
CA ALA A 547 30.50 -8.45 13.45
C ALA A 547 31.62 -7.96 12.51
N ALA A 548 32.72 -8.73 12.37
CA ALA A 548 33.81 -8.44 11.45
C ALA A 548 33.34 -8.44 9.98
N SER A 549 32.49 -9.40 9.59
CA SER A 549 31.89 -9.43 8.24
C SER A 549 31.01 -8.21 7.95
N VAL A 550 30.22 -7.74 8.93
CA VAL A 550 29.42 -6.51 8.78
C VAL A 550 30.32 -5.29 8.62
N ILE A 551 31.38 -5.16 9.44
CA ILE A 551 32.33 -4.05 9.35
C ILE A 551 33.07 -4.05 8.01
N SER A 552 33.53 -5.21 7.55
CA SER A 552 34.20 -5.37 6.26
C SER A 552 33.30 -4.94 5.08
N ARG A 553 32.00 -5.26 5.13
CA ARG A 553 31.03 -4.76 4.13
C ARG A 553 30.90 -3.24 4.15
N LEU A 554 30.97 -2.60 5.31
CA LEU A 554 30.97 -1.14 5.41
C LEU A 554 32.27 -0.55 4.88
N ASP A 555 33.41 -1.18 5.14
CA ASP A 555 34.71 -0.78 4.58
C ASP A 555 34.70 -0.83 3.05
N ALA A 556 34.13 -1.89 2.46
CA ALA A 556 33.95 -1.98 1.01
C ALA A 556 33.05 -0.84 0.48
N LYS A 557 31.93 -0.53 1.16
CA LYS A 557 31.07 0.59 0.79
C LYS A 557 31.77 1.94 0.88
N ILE A 558 32.57 2.17 1.92
CA ILE A 558 33.39 3.38 2.09
C ILE A 558 34.30 3.56 0.89
N LYS A 559 35.03 2.52 0.49
CA LYS A 559 35.93 2.55 -0.68
C LYS A 559 35.19 2.90 -1.97
N ILE A 560 34.02 2.30 -2.19
CA ILE A 560 33.19 2.57 -3.38
C ILE A 560 32.70 4.03 -3.39
N ILE A 561 32.18 4.52 -2.27
CA ILE A 561 31.66 5.91 -2.18
C ILE A 561 32.81 6.91 -2.34
N ALA A 562 33.97 6.67 -1.72
CA ALA A 562 35.14 7.51 -1.88
C ALA A 562 35.64 7.53 -3.33
N LYS A 563 35.65 6.38 -4.02
CA LYS A 563 35.98 6.32 -5.46
C LYS A 563 35.01 7.15 -6.30
N LYS A 564 33.71 7.07 -6.03
CA LYS A 564 32.70 7.90 -6.71
C LYS A 564 32.92 9.40 -6.48
N TYR A 565 33.22 9.80 -5.24
CA TYR A 565 33.58 11.17 -4.91
C TYR A 565 34.82 11.64 -5.68
N HIS A 566 35.92 10.88 -5.65
CA HIS A 566 37.15 11.25 -6.37
C HIS A 566 36.93 11.34 -7.88
N THR A 567 36.11 10.48 -8.47
CA THR A 567 35.77 10.59 -9.89
C THR A 567 34.97 11.85 -10.18
N ALA A 568 33.88 12.11 -9.44
CA ALA A 568 33.07 13.32 -9.63
C ALA A 568 33.88 14.61 -9.40
N HIS A 569 34.76 14.62 -8.40
CA HIS A 569 35.63 15.75 -8.09
C HIS A 569 36.67 16.01 -9.19
N ARG A 570 37.28 14.96 -9.76
CA ARG A 570 38.19 15.11 -10.91
C ARG A 570 37.47 15.68 -12.13
N CYS A 571 36.27 15.19 -12.42
CA CYS A 571 35.43 15.75 -13.48
C CYS A 571 35.10 17.23 -13.23
N LEU A 572 34.80 17.60 -11.99
CA LEU A 572 34.50 18.98 -11.61
C LEU A 572 35.73 19.91 -11.78
N ILE A 573 36.93 19.44 -11.45
CA ILE A 573 38.18 20.18 -11.73
C ILE A 573 38.41 20.33 -13.23
N ALA A 574 38.15 19.28 -14.02
CA ALA A 574 38.28 19.36 -15.47
C ALA A 574 37.32 20.40 -16.09
N LEU A 575 36.14 20.61 -15.49
CA LEU A 575 35.15 21.59 -15.94
C LEU A 575 35.46 23.02 -15.49
N ARG A 576 35.90 23.20 -14.23
CA ARG A 576 36.12 24.53 -13.61
C ARG A 576 37.55 25.07 -13.79
N GLY A 577 38.48 24.22 -14.20
CA GLY A 577 39.91 24.47 -14.08
C GLY A 577 40.42 24.19 -12.64
N PRO A 578 41.75 24.13 -12.46
CA PRO A 578 42.35 24.07 -11.13
C PRO A 578 42.00 25.34 -10.35
N VAL A 579 41.53 25.18 -9.11
CA VAL A 579 41.30 26.27 -8.16
C VAL A 579 42.62 26.79 -7.60
#